data_AF-A0A059DU71-F1
#
_entry.id   AF-A0A059DU71-F1
#
_cell.length_a   1.000
_cell.length_b   1.000
_cell.length_c   1.000
_cell.angle_alpha   90.00
_cell.angle_beta   90.00
_cell.angle_gamma   90.00
#
_symmetry.space_group_name_H-M   'P 1'
#
loop_
_entity.id
_entity.type
_entity.pdbx_description
1 polymer ?
#
loop_
_entity_poly.entity_id
_entity_poly.type
_entity_poly.pdbx_seq_one_letter_code
_entity_poly.pdbx_strand_id
1 'polypeptide(L)'
;MSLLERVVRAHRCRSTHHYIALDALSLIGGEQGEAWKAIFLVHHEHLLAGAKAPDAKFKDFKNHVCHVNEGRWGGAPDKAMEWYARSVEFLRAKKWSKAAYALGVLSHYYADPIQPFHTGQTEEEGVIHRAVEWSIAKSRDVIDEIIEANGYPDIQIPDGPGFVAEMVVEGATLSNTYYNTFIDHYNLERGVSHPPSGLDETMREGIAELVAYATAGFAALLTQAVEEAAVAPPKAHLTLQGYIETLDIPLRWITAKLADVNDRAQVERMYKEFKKTGKVIKTLPEDDKIIRKKHAAQVLRVPLKELDKQEIRQIGMAHVLPEGEVPAIVEEPEVEIVEEDIILDQAAEIEADVEEIDVDEIEAGEVEAEAGDAEADTEEELILDEADLAAIEAAGLDVDGETEEEAELSAGDDEDENDDEYESDEDEDEYEDEDDDDEDEDEDFDEDEDDEEYDEDDESD
;
A
#
# COMPACT_ATOMS: atom_id res chain seq x y z
N MET A 1 22.53 -6.24 -12.58
CA MET A 1 21.26 -6.93 -12.85
C MET A 1 21.50 -8.20 -13.68
N SER A 2 20.96 -9.35 -13.27
CA SER A 2 21.04 -10.60 -14.05
C SER A 2 20.12 -10.57 -15.28
N LEU A 3 20.23 -11.53 -16.21
CA LEU A 3 19.30 -11.60 -17.35
C LEU A 3 17.89 -12.00 -16.92
N LEU A 4 17.74 -12.95 -16.01
CA LEU A 4 16.43 -13.33 -15.46
C LEU A 4 15.76 -12.13 -14.77
N GLU A 5 16.51 -11.42 -13.94
CA GLU A 5 16.03 -10.24 -13.23
C GLU A 5 15.53 -9.16 -14.20
N ARG A 6 16.28 -8.86 -15.29
CA ARG A 6 15.83 -7.94 -16.34
C ARG A 6 14.53 -8.40 -17.00
N VAL A 7 14.41 -9.69 -17.29
CA VAL A 7 13.20 -10.27 -17.93
C VAL A 7 12.01 -10.21 -16.98
N VAL A 8 12.18 -10.59 -15.71
CA VAL A 8 11.13 -10.51 -14.68
C VAL A 8 10.70 -9.06 -14.48
N ARG A 9 11.66 -8.15 -14.31
CA ARG A 9 11.40 -6.73 -14.14
C ARG A 9 10.62 -6.13 -15.31
N ALA A 10 11.02 -6.42 -16.55
CA ALA A 10 10.37 -5.87 -17.74
C ALA A 10 8.97 -6.49 -17.99
N HIS A 11 8.80 -7.79 -17.72
CA HIS A 11 7.63 -8.53 -18.18
C HIS A 11 6.68 -8.99 -17.08
N ARG A 12 7.06 -8.94 -15.79
CA ARG A 12 6.23 -9.35 -14.65
C ARG A 12 5.88 -8.20 -13.70
N CYS A 13 6.72 -7.18 -13.57
CA CYS A 13 6.36 -6.00 -12.77
C CYS A 13 5.26 -5.19 -13.47
N ARG A 14 4.27 -4.73 -12.70
CA ARG A 14 3.06 -4.06 -13.20
C ARG A 14 2.58 -2.91 -12.31
N SER A 15 3.08 -2.82 -11.10
CA SER A 15 2.78 -1.76 -10.13
C SER A 15 4.08 -1.29 -9.49
N THR A 16 4.05 -0.11 -8.88
CA THR A 16 5.17 0.42 -8.09
C THR A 16 5.64 -0.58 -7.03
N HIS A 17 4.72 -1.25 -6.33
CA HIS A 17 5.05 -2.31 -5.36
C HIS A 17 5.83 -3.48 -5.94
N HIS A 18 5.46 -3.96 -7.13
CA HIS A 18 6.21 -5.04 -7.79
C HIS A 18 7.67 -4.65 -8.02
N TYR A 19 7.89 -3.41 -8.46
CA TYR A 19 9.24 -2.94 -8.71
C TYR A 19 10.01 -2.70 -7.42
N ILE A 20 9.41 -2.10 -6.38
CA ILE A 20 10.06 -1.95 -5.06
C ILE A 20 10.49 -3.33 -4.54
N ALA A 21 9.58 -4.31 -4.54
CA ALA A 21 9.86 -5.65 -4.05
C ALA A 21 10.98 -6.36 -4.84
N LEU A 22 10.96 -6.25 -6.18
CA LEU A 22 11.94 -6.90 -7.04
C LEU A 22 13.31 -6.20 -7.03
N ASP A 23 13.33 -4.86 -7.10
CA ASP A 23 14.56 -4.08 -7.17
C ASP A 23 15.33 -4.16 -5.84
N ALA A 24 14.63 -4.27 -4.71
CA ALA A 24 15.22 -4.51 -3.39
C ALA A 24 16.07 -5.79 -3.32
N LEU A 25 15.78 -6.81 -4.15
CA LEU A 25 16.57 -8.04 -4.19
C LEU A 25 18.03 -7.78 -4.59
N SER A 26 18.29 -6.74 -5.38
CA SER A 26 19.66 -6.32 -5.75
C SER A 26 20.43 -5.64 -4.63
N LEU A 27 19.76 -5.29 -3.54
CA LEU A 27 20.33 -4.54 -2.42
C LEU A 27 20.46 -5.39 -1.15
N ILE A 28 20.15 -6.69 -1.22
CA ILE A 28 20.32 -7.61 -0.09
C ILE A 28 21.80 -7.64 0.30
N GLY A 29 22.08 -7.20 1.52
CA GLY A 29 23.42 -7.18 2.12
C GLY A 29 23.94 -8.57 2.54
N GLY A 30 25.15 -8.56 3.09
CA GLY A 30 25.81 -9.75 3.64
C GLY A 30 26.48 -10.65 2.59
N GLU A 31 27.28 -11.61 3.06
CA GLU A 31 28.07 -12.51 2.19
C GLU A 31 27.19 -13.40 1.29
N GLN A 32 25.94 -13.64 1.70
CA GLN A 32 25.00 -14.53 1.02
C GLN A 32 23.92 -13.77 0.22
N GLY A 33 24.01 -12.44 0.11
CA GLY A 33 22.97 -11.61 -0.53
C GLY A 33 22.65 -12.04 -1.96
N GLU A 34 23.66 -12.24 -2.81
CA GLU A 34 23.47 -12.72 -4.19
C GLU A 34 22.84 -14.11 -4.28
N ALA A 35 23.11 -14.99 -3.31
CA ALA A 35 22.50 -16.31 -3.28
C ALA A 35 21.01 -16.22 -2.88
N TRP A 36 20.67 -15.38 -1.89
CA TRP A 36 19.29 -15.12 -1.51
C TRP A 36 18.48 -14.44 -2.61
N LYS A 37 19.07 -13.46 -3.28
CA LYS A 37 18.51 -12.86 -4.49
C LYS A 37 18.15 -13.91 -5.52
N ALA A 38 19.02 -14.89 -5.79
CA ALA A 38 18.73 -15.96 -6.73
C ALA A 38 17.51 -16.79 -6.31
N ILE A 39 17.34 -17.09 -5.01
CA ILE A 39 16.17 -17.81 -4.50
C ILE A 39 14.89 -17.01 -4.73
N PHE A 40 14.87 -15.73 -4.38
CA PHE A 40 13.68 -14.91 -4.54
C PHE A 40 13.35 -14.59 -6.00
N LEU A 41 14.35 -14.58 -6.89
CA LEU A 41 14.12 -14.53 -8.34
C LEU A 41 13.49 -15.82 -8.88
N VAL A 42 13.87 -16.98 -8.36
CA VAL A 42 13.20 -18.26 -8.67
C VAL A 42 11.73 -18.21 -8.24
N HIS A 43 11.46 -17.67 -7.05
CA HIS A 43 10.11 -17.54 -6.49
C HIS A 43 9.43 -16.18 -6.77
N HIS A 44 9.83 -15.47 -7.83
CA HIS A 44 9.35 -14.11 -8.10
C HIS A 44 7.83 -14.04 -8.25
N GLU A 45 7.17 -15.09 -8.77
CA GLU A 45 5.70 -15.10 -8.90
C GLU A 45 5.00 -14.95 -7.55
N HIS A 46 5.51 -15.64 -6.52
CA HIS A 46 4.99 -15.53 -5.16
C HIS A 46 5.31 -14.17 -4.55
N LEU A 47 6.53 -13.66 -4.74
CA LEU A 47 6.93 -12.33 -4.28
C LEU A 47 6.02 -11.24 -4.85
N LEU A 48 5.82 -11.24 -6.17
CA LEU A 48 4.97 -10.27 -6.84
C LEU A 48 3.49 -10.46 -6.50
N ALA A 49 3.01 -11.69 -6.35
CA ALA A 49 1.65 -11.95 -5.88
C ALA A 49 1.43 -11.43 -4.45
N GLY A 50 2.40 -11.57 -3.56
CA GLY A 50 2.36 -11.03 -2.20
C GLY A 50 2.34 -9.50 -2.21
N ALA A 51 3.18 -8.86 -3.02
CA ALA A 51 3.28 -7.40 -3.14
C ALA A 51 2.01 -6.71 -3.67
N LYS A 52 1.03 -7.48 -4.12
CA LYS A 52 -0.28 -6.99 -4.59
C LYS A 52 -1.44 -7.51 -3.74
N ALA A 53 -1.21 -8.48 -2.86
CA ALA A 53 -2.27 -9.15 -2.12
C ALA A 53 -3.08 -8.22 -1.22
N PRO A 54 -2.48 -7.22 -0.52
CA PRO A 54 -3.25 -6.29 0.29
C PRO A 54 -4.34 -5.55 -0.51
N ASP A 55 -4.00 -4.93 -1.64
CA ASP A 55 -5.00 -4.26 -2.50
C ASP A 55 -6.02 -5.20 -3.14
N ALA A 56 -5.55 -6.35 -3.62
CA ALA A 56 -6.35 -7.19 -4.53
C ALA A 56 -7.18 -8.25 -3.81
N LYS A 57 -6.68 -8.75 -2.67
CA LYS A 57 -7.25 -9.88 -1.94
C LYS A 57 -7.74 -9.48 -0.54
N PHE A 58 -6.85 -8.92 0.29
CA PHE A 58 -7.18 -8.64 1.69
C PHE A 58 -8.14 -7.44 1.81
N LYS A 59 -7.88 -6.39 1.03
CA LYS A 59 -8.68 -5.16 0.97
C LYS A 59 -8.85 -4.52 2.36
N ASP A 60 -7.85 -4.66 3.21
CA ASP A 60 -7.81 -4.16 4.56
C ASP A 60 -7.24 -2.74 4.59
N PHE A 61 -7.81 -1.85 3.78
CA PHE A 61 -7.24 -0.54 3.40
C PHE A 61 -6.71 0.30 4.57
N LYS A 62 -7.33 0.25 5.76
CA LYS A 62 -6.82 0.96 6.96
C LYS A 62 -5.38 0.58 7.31
N ASN A 63 -4.96 -0.63 6.97
CA ASN A 63 -3.63 -1.14 7.24
C ASN A 63 -2.58 -0.68 6.21
N HIS A 64 -2.97 0.07 5.19
CA HIS A 64 -2.05 0.67 4.21
C HIS A 64 -1.54 2.03 4.70
N VAL A 65 -2.26 2.67 5.62
CA VAL A 65 -1.95 4.04 6.05
C VAL A 65 -1.26 4.09 7.42
N CYS A 66 -0.51 5.18 7.63
CA CYS A 66 0.07 5.58 8.91
C CYS A 66 0.05 7.11 9.04
N HIS A 67 -1.01 7.67 9.60
CA HIS A 67 -1.21 9.11 9.72
C HIS A 67 -0.36 9.70 10.86
N VAL A 68 0.82 10.21 10.52
CA VAL A 68 1.85 10.58 11.51
C VAL A 68 1.43 11.73 12.43
N ASN A 69 0.62 12.67 11.93
CA ASN A 69 0.13 13.82 12.70
C ASN A 69 -1.15 13.53 13.49
N GLU A 70 -1.69 12.32 13.39
CA GLU A 70 -2.98 11.93 13.99
C GLU A 70 -2.79 10.76 14.97
N GLY A 71 -1.69 10.80 15.73
CA GLY A 71 -1.36 9.74 16.68
C GLY A 71 -0.98 8.42 16.01
N ARG A 72 -0.45 8.46 14.77
CA ARG A 72 -0.12 7.29 13.94
C ARG A 72 -1.35 6.45 13.60
N TRP A 73 -2.48 7.13 13.37
CA TRP A 73 -3.72 6.44 12.99
C TRP A 73 -3.53 5.63 11.70
N GLY A 74 -3.97 4.37 11.73
CA GLY A 74 -3.73 3.43 10.64
C GLY A 74 -3.47 2.03 11.18
N GLY A 75 -2.80 1.19 10.39
CA GLY A 75 -2.43 -0.17 10.79
C GLY A 75 -1.17 -0.72 10.11
N ALA A 76 -0.50 0.09 9.27
CA ALA A 76 0.66 -0.36 8.52
C ALA A 76 1.85 -0.84 9.38
N PRO A 77 2.23 -0.17 10.50
CA PRO A 77 3.33 -0.65 11.33
C PRO A 77 3.10 -2.05 11.90
N ASP A 78 1.88 -2.33 12.38
CA ASP A 78 1.51 -3.62 12.96
C ASP A 78 1.46 -4.71 11.90
N LYS A 79 0.89 -4.44 10.73
CA LYS A 79 0.88 -5.39 9.61
C LYS A 79 2.26 -5.67 9.06
N ALA A 80 3.13 -4.67 8.96
CA ALA A 80 4.51 -4.89 8.57
C ALA A 80 5.23 -5.80 9.58
N MET A 81 5.09 -5.58 10.88
CA MET A 81 5.66 -6.48 11.90
C MET A 81 5.13 -7.91 11.78
N GLU A 82 3.81 -8.08 11.61
CA GLU A 82 3.17 -9.39 11.45
C GLU A 82 3.75 -10.16 10.26
N TRP A 83 3.82 -9.52 9.09
CA TRP A 83 4.32 -10.16 7.87
C TRP A 83 5.83 -10.35 7.87
N TYR A 84 6.57 -9.48 8.56
CA TYR A 84 7.98 -9.71 8.85
C TYR A 84 8.19 -10.99 9.66
N ALA A 85 7.51 -11.14 10.80
CA ALA A 85 7.63 -12.33 11.63
C ALA A 85 7.29 -13.61 10.86
N ARG A 86 6.18 -13.60 10.09
CA ARG A 86 5.79 -14.72 9.22
C ARG A 86 6.86 -15.06 8.18
N SER A 87 7.49 -14.04 7.57
CA SER A 87 8.54 -14.26 6.58
C SER A 87 9.73 -14.99 7.19
N VAL A 88 10.16 -14.59 8.39
CA VAL A 88 11.26 -15.23 9.13
C VAL A 88 10.90 -16.66 9.50
N GLU A 89 9.68 -16.92 9.96
CA GLU A 89 9.20 -18.28 10.26
C GLU A 89 9.23 -19.19 9.02
N PHE A 90 8.76 -18.70 7.87
CA PHE A 90 8.80 -19.46 6.63
C PHE A 90 10.23 -19.70 6.13
N LEU A 91 11.13 -18.72 6.28
CA LEU A 91 12.55 -18.90 5.99
C LEU A 91 13.18 -19.98 6.88
N ARG A 92 12.96 -19.92 8.21
CA ARG A 92 13.42 -20.94 9.17
C ARG A 92 12.90 -22.33 8.81
N ALA A 93 11.63 -22.40 8.42
CA ALA A 93 10.98 -23.63 7.99
C ALA A 93 11.35 -24.08 6.56
N LYS A 94 12.22 -23.34 5.86
CA LYS A 94 12.67 -23.60 4.48
C LYS A 94 11.53 -23.65 3.45
N LYS A 95 10.44 -22.93 3.71
CA LYS A 95 9.28 -22.82 2.84
C LYS A 95 9.44 -21.61 1.92
N TRP A 96 10.31 -21.73 0.92
CA TRP A 96 10.79 -20.59 0.11
C TRP A 96 9.71 -19.84 -0.66
N SER A 97 8.73 -20.53 -1.25
CA SER A 97 7.59 -19.92 -1.91
C SER A 97 6.70 -19.13 -0.94
N LYS A 98 6.40 -19.72 0.23
CA LYS A 98 5.62 -19.05 1.30
C LYS A 98 6.40 -17.85 1.88
N ALA A 99 7.71 -17.98 2.05
CA ALA A 99 8.58 -16.88 2.48
C ALA A 99 8.58 -15.73 1.45
N ALA A 100 8.74 -16.04 0.16
CA ALA A 100 8.68 -15.05 -0.92
C ALA A 100 7.34 -14.32 -0.95
N TYR A 101 6.22 -15.04 -0.81
CA TYR A 101 4.89 -14.43 -0.69
C TYR A 101 4.79 -13.49 0.52
N ALA A 102 5.18 -13.96 1.71
CA ALA A 102 5.14 -13.16 2.94
C ALA A 102 6.02 -11.91 2.85
N LEU A 103 7.22 -12.01 2.28
CA LEU A 103 8.09 -10.87 1.99
C LEU A 103 7.46 -9.90 0.99
N GLY A 104 6.75 -10.42 -0.01
CA GLY A 104 5.98 -9.61 -0.94
C GLY A 104 4.92 -8.79 -0.20
N VAL A 105 4.13 -9.44 0.67
CA VAL A 105 3.12 -8.73 1.46
C VAL A 105 3.76 -7.69 2.40
N LEU A 106 4.85 -8.06 3.08
CA LEU A 106 5.62 -7.11 3.89
C LEU A 106 6.05 -5.89 3.08
N SER A 107 6.56 -6.08 1.87
CA SER A 107 7.01 -4.97 1.00
C SER A 107 5.90 -3.97 0.71
N HIS A 108 4.65 -4.43 0.66
CA HIS A 108 3.49 -3.60 0.41
C HIS A 108 3.18 -2.71 1.61
N TYR A 109 2.94 -3.31 2.78
CA TYR A 109 2.66 -2.57 4.02
C TYR A 109 3.82 -1.69 4.49
N TYR A 110 5.06 -2.04 4.12
CA TYR A 110 6.22 -1.18 4.35
C TYR A 110 6.24 0.03 3.41
N ALA A 111 5.93 -0.17 2.13
CA ALA A 111 6.05 0.87 1.10
C ALA A 111 4.87 1.85 1.08
N ASP A 112 3.65 1.42 1.40
CA ASP A 112 2.47 2.30 1.33
C ASP A 112 2.64 3.57 2.17
N PRO A 113 3.02 3.50 3.47
CA PRO A 113 3.23 4.72 4.25
C PRO A 113 4.38 5.60 3.75
N ILE A 114 5.24 5.10 2.88
CA ILE A 114 6.33 5.88 2.26
C ILE A 114 5.82 6.64 1.02
N GLN A 115 4.56 6.43 0.61
CA GLN A 115 3.85 7.30 -0.31
C GLN A 115 3.14 8.41 0.50
N PRO A 116 3.27 9.69 0.13
CA PRO A 116 2.81 10.79 0.99
C PRO A 116 1.33 10.71 1.38
N PHE A 117 0.43 10.41 0.45
CA PHE A 117 -1.02 10.33 0.67
C PHE A 117 -1.48 9.17 1.55
N HIS A 118 -0.59 8.25 1.95
CA HIS A 118 -0.89 7.25 2.98
C HIS A 118 -0.53 7.71 4.40
N THR A 119 -0.17 8.99 4.58
CA THR A 119 0.29 9.56 5.86
C THR A 119 -0.60 10.65 6.46
N GLY A 120 -1.75 10.87 5.87
CA GLY A 120 -2.76 11.81 6.31
C GLY A 120 -4.01 11.65 5.46
N GLN A 121 -5.06 12.41 5.75
CA GLN A 121 -6.27 12.43 4.95
C GLN A 121 -6.81 13.84 4.83
N THR A 122 -7.02 14.30 3.60
CA THR A 122 -7.69 15.57 3.30
C THR A 122 -8.66 15.42 2.14
N GLU A 123 -9.58 16.38 2.00
CA GLU A 123 -10.55 16.35 0.91
C GLU A 123 -9.91 16.73 -0.43
N GLU A 124 -8.84 17.55 -0.40
CA GLU A 124 -7.99 17.87 -1.53
C GLU A 124 -7.28 16.64 -2.09
N GLU A 125 -6.66 15.87 -1.19
CA GLU A 125 -6.00 14.62 -1.54
C GLU A 125 -6.99 13.66 -2.22
N GLY A 126 -8.20 13.48 -1.68
CA GLY A 126 -9.23 12.62 -2.28
C GLY A 126 -9.62 13.00 -3.71
N VAL A 127 -9.38 14.24 -4.14
CA VAL A 127 -9.58 14.66 -5.54
C VAL A 127 -8.50 14.10 -6.47
N ILE A 128 -7.27 13.98 -5.99
CA ILE A 128 -6.08 13.73 -6.80
C ILE A 128 -5.38 12.41 -6.51
N HIS A 129 -5.67 11.72 -5.40
CA HIS A 129 -4.94 10.55 -4.91
C HIS A 129 -4.71 9.54 -6.04
N ARG A 130 -5.80 9.00 -6.61
CA ARG A 130 -5.71 8.02 -7.68
C ARG A 130 -5.00 8.53 -8.94
N ALA A 131 -5.15 9.81 -9.26
CA ALA A 131 -4.50 10.41 -10.41
C ALA A 131 -2.98 10.49 -10.21
N VAL A 132 -2.53 10.87 -9.02
CA VAL A 132 -1.12 10.88 -8.63
C VAL A 132 -0.51 9.48 -8.70
N GLU A 133 -1.17 8.47 -8.13
CA GLU A 133 -0.68 7.08 -8.19
C GLU A 133 -0.51 6.59 -9.63
N TRP A 134 -1.50 6.86 -10.49
CA TRP A 134 -1.44 6.50 -11.90
C TRP A 134 -0.31 7.25 -12.61
N SER A 135 -0.12 8.54 -12.34
CA SER A 135 1.00 9.33 -12.85
C SER A 135 2.36 8.77 -12.42
N ILE A 136 2.51 8.32 -11.17
CA ILE A 136 3.73 7.67 -10.66
C ILE A 136 3.98 6.37 -11.43
N ALA A 137 2.97 5.52 -11.55
CA ALA A 137 3.08 4.24 -12.26
C ALA A 137 3.46 4.42 -13.75
N LYS A 138 3.07 5.55 -14.36
CA LYS A 138 3.41 5.89 -15.75
C LYS A 138 4.75 6.60 -15.94
N SER A 139 5.36 7.11 -14.87
CA SER A 139 6.63 7.83 -14.91
C SER A 139 7.82 6.96 -14.50
N ARG A 140 7.70 5.63 -14.65
CA ARG A 140 8.64 4.68 -14.06
C ARG A 140 10.06 4.81 -14.62
N ASP A 141 10.17 5.02 -15.91
CA ASP A 141 11.44 5.27 -16.61
C ASP A 141 12.16 6.50 -16.03
N VAL A 142 11.44 7.62 -15.85
CA VAL A 142 12.02 8.84 -15.30
C VAL A 142 12.44 8.66 -13.83
N ILE A 143 11.62 7.95 -13.03
CA ILE A 143 11.96 7.62 -11.65
C ILE A 143 13.22 6.76 -11.60
N ASP A 144 13.32 5.73 -12.45
CA ASP A 144 14.50 4.86 -12.55
C ASP A 144 15.77 5.66 -12.89
N GLU A 145 15.68 6.60 -13.84
CA GLU A 145 16.81 7.46 -14.24
C GLU A 145 17.30 8.34 -13.09
N ILE A 146 16.39 8.94 -12.31
CA ILE A 146 16.75 9.77 -11.14
C ILE A 146 17.40 8.90 -10.05
N ILE A 147 16.85 7.72 -9.78
CA ILE A 147 17.43 6.79 -8.78
C ILE A 147 18.79 6.29 -9.24
N GLU A 148 18.99 5.99 -10.53
CA GLU A 148 20.30 5.58 -11.07
C GLU A 148 21.34 6.69 -10.91
N ALA A 149 20.94 7.95 -11.08
CA ALA A 149 21.82 9.10 -10.91
C ALA A 149 22.17 9.37 -9.44
N ASN A 150 21.20 9.25 -8.52
CA ASN A 150 21.36 9.62 -7.11
C ASN A 150 21.80 8.47 -6.20
N GLY A 151 21.54 7.23 -6.62
CA GLY A 151 21.75 6.02 -5.82
C GLY A 151 20.65 5.79 -4.77
N TYR A 152 20.77 4.67 -4.07
CA TYR A 152 19.91 4.32 -2.94
C TYR A 152 20.47 4.89 -1.64
N PRO A 153 19.62 5.37 -0.71
CA PRO A 153 20.06 5.82 0.60
C PRO A 153 20.57 4.64 1.45
N ASP A 154 21.45 4.95 2.40
CA ASP A 154 21.84 3.99 3.44
C ASP A 154 20.75 3.96 4.53
N ILE A 155 20.26 2.78 4.86
CA ILE A 155 19.17 2.59 5.80
C ILE A 155 19.71 2.02 7.10
N GLN A 156 19.48 2.73 8.20
CA GLN A 156 19.82 2.26 9.54
C GLN A 156 18.61 1.49 10.09
N ILE A 157 18.84 0.25 10.50
CA ILE A 157 17.81 -0.54 11.19
C ILE A 157 17.84 -0.14 12.67
N PRO A 158 16.71 0.33 13.25
CA PRO A 158 16.63 0.63 14.66
C PRO A 158 16.93 -0.60 15.54
N ASP A 159 17.45 -0.38 16.74
CA ASP A 159 17.69 -1.44 17.71
C ASP A 159 16.39 -1.92 18.36
N GLY A 160 16.31 -3.21 18.68
CA GLY A 160 15.23 -3.77 19.51
C GLY A 160 14.09 -4.41 18.72
N PRO A 161 13.12 -5.04 19.40
CA PRO A 161 12.12 -5.91 18.77
C PRO A 161 11.07 -5.16 17.92
N GLY A 162 10.95 -3.84 18.07
CA GLY A 162 9.99 -3.00 17.35
C GLY A 162 10.52 -2.38 16.04
N PHE A 163 11.74 -2.73 15.62
CA PHE A 163 12.44 -2.03 14.54
C PHE A 163 11.64 -1.94 13.23
N VAL A 164 10.85 -2.96 12.87
CA VAL A 164 10.05 -2.94 11.64
C VAL A 164 8.98 -1.86 11.69
N ALA A 165 8.25 -1.76 12.82
CA ALA A 165 7.25 -0.71 13.00
C ALA A 165 7.90 0.67 13.04
N GLU A 166 9.07 0.80 13.67
CA GLU A 166 9.83 2.05 13.71
C GLU A 166 10.26 2.48 12.30
N MET A 167 10.78 1.57 11.48
CA MET A 167 11.13 1.86 10.08
C MET A 167 9.90 2.29 9.25
N VAL A 168 8.73 1.69 9.48
CA VAL A 168 7.48 2.14 8.83
C VAL A 168 7.13 3.57 9.25
N VAL A 169 7.21 3.87 10.55
CA VAL A 169 6.89 5.20 11.09
C VAL A 169 7.90 6.25 10.62
N GLU A 170 9.20 5.91 10.53
CA GLU A 170 10.25 6.77 9.98
C GLU A 170 9.99 7.08 8.51
N GLY A 171 9.68 6.06 7.71
CA GLY A 171 9.31 6.21 6.32
C GLY A 171 8.05 7.07 6.13
N ALA A 172 7.03 6.87 6.96
CA ALA A 172 5.82 7.69 6.97
C ALA A 172 6.09 9.13 7.39
N THR A 173 6.99 9.35 8.34
CA THR A 173 7.34 10.69 8.80
C THR A 173 8.09 11.44 7.69
N LEU A 174 9.01 10.76 7.00
CA LEU A 174 9.72 11.31 5.85
C LEU A 174 8.75 11.66 4.71
N SER A 175 7.89 10.72 4.30
CA SER A 175 6.96 10.94 3.19
C SER A 175 5.92 12.01 3.51
N ASN A 176 5.50 12.17 4.78
CA ASN A 176 4.56 13.22 5.19
C ASN A 176 5.11 14.63 4.94
N THR A 177 6.43 14.83 4.94
CA THR A 177 7.04 16.12 4.57
C THR A 177 6.71 16.55 3.14
N TYR A 178 6.37 15.59 2.28
CA TYR A 178 5.93 15.80 0.89
C TYR A 178 4.41 15.87 0.73
N TYR A 179 3.60 15.65 1.78
CA TYR A 179 2.14 15.55 1.68
C TYR A 179 1.51 16.79 1.03
N ASN A 180 1.79 17.98 1.60
CA ASN A 180 1.28 19.23 1.05
C ASN A 180 1.94 19.59 -0.28
N THR A 181 3.23 19.28 -0.46
CA THR A 181 3.92 19.46 -1.74
C THR A 181 3.17 18.75 -2.86
N PHE A 182 2.71 17.52 -2.65
CA PHE A 182 1.99 16.77 -3.68
C PHE A 182 0.63 17.41 -3.99
N ILE A 183 -0.09 17.91 -2.99
CA ILE A 183 -1.36 18.65 -3.19
C ILE A 183 -1.11 19.94 -3.96
N ASP A 184 -0.06 20.67 -3.61
CA ASP A 184 0.25 21.99 -4.17
C ASP A 184 0.82 21.90 -5.58
N HIS A 185 1.54 20.83 -5.91
CA HIS A 185 2.24 20.71 -7.19
C HIS A 185 1.53 19.85 -8.23
N TYR A 186 0.62 18.95 -7.84
CA TYR A 186 0.01 18.06 -8.82
C TYR A 186 -0.97 18.79 -9.75
N ASN A 187 -0.75 18.70 -11.06
CA ASN A 187 -1.67 19.24 -12.05
C ASN A 187 -2.65 18.17 -12.54
N LEU A 188 -3.85 18.16 -11.95
CA LEU A 188 -4.89 17.18 -12.26
C LEU A 188 -5.33 17.21 -13.74
N GLU A 189 -5.51 18.39 -14.33
CA GLU A 189 -5.97 18.51 -15.72
C GLU A 189 -4.96 17.91 -16.71
N ARG A 190 -3.67 18.16 -16.47
CA ARG A 190 -2.58 17.55 -17.24
C ARG A 190 -2.50 16.04 -16.97
N GLY A 191 -2.55 15.62 -15.70
CA GLY A 191 -2.46 14.21 -15.30
C GLY A 191 -3.60 13.33 -15.83
N VAL A 192 -4.81 13.86 -15.94
CA VAL A 192 -5.94 13.13 -16.56
C VAL A 192 -5.70 12.89 -18.06
N SER A 193 -5.09 13.86 -18.74
CA SER A 193 -4.86 13.82 -20.19
C SER A 193 -3.61 13.01 -20.56
N HIS A 194 -2.52 13.24 -19.82
CA HIS A 194 -1.24 12.58 -19.97
C HIS A 194 -0.61 12.41 -18.56
N PRO A 195 -0.70 11.21 -17.94
CA PRO A 195 -0.39 11.04 -16.52
C PRO A 195 0.97 11.58 -16.09
N PRO A 196 2.08 11.33 -16.81
CA PRO A 196 3.38 11.87 -16.42
C PRO A 196 3.44 13.40 -16.33
N SER A 197 2.66 14.14 -17.12
CA SER A 197 2.69 15.62 -17.09
C SER A 197 1.87 16.24 -15.96
N GLY A 198 1.17 15.44 -15.17
CA GLY A 198 0.60 15.88 -13.90
C GLY A 198 1.67 16.13 -12.83
N LEU A 199 2.83 15.48 -12.96
CA LEU A 199 3.98 15.61 -12.07
C LEU A 199 4.92 16.68 -12.63
N ASP A 200 5.36 17.61 -11.79
CA ASP A 200 6.48 18.51 -12.11
C ASP A 200 7.81 17.94 -11.62
N GLU A 201 8.89 18.70 -11.78
CA GLU A 201 10.24 18.27 -11.39
C GLU A 201 10.36 18.06 -9.89
N THR A 202 9.82 18.98 -9.07
CA THR A 202 9.76 18.86 -7.61
C THR A 202 9.12 17.55 -7.17
N MET A 203 7.97 17.20 -7.76
CA MET A 203 7.31 15.92 -7.45
C MET A 203 8.14 14.73 -7.90
N ARG A 204 8.73 14.76 -9.11
CA ARG A 204 9.53 13.64 -9.63
C ARG A 204 10.76 13.36 -8.76
N GLU A 205 11.44 14.39 -8.30
CA GLU A 205 12.57 14.26 -7.38
C GLU A 205 12.14 13.64 -6.04
N GLY A 206 11.08 14.16 -5.42
CA GLY A 206 10.54 13.61 -4.17
C GLY A 206 10.03 12.17 -4.32
N ILE A 207 9.35 11.84 -5.42
CA ILE A 207 8.92 10.46 -5.71
C ILE A 207 10.14 9.54 -5.84
N ALA A 208 11.17 9.94 -6.56
CA ALA A 208 12.37 9.13 -6.74
C ALA A 208 13.10 8.89 -5.41
N GLU A 209 13.19 9.90 -4.55
CA GLU A 209 13.73 9.76 -3.20
C GLU A 209 12.93 8.76 -2.37
N LEU A 210 11.60 8.90 -2.33
CA LEU A 210 10.73 8.02 -1.53
C LEU A 210 10.72 6.58 -2.07
N VAL A 211 10.72 6.38 -3.38
CA VAL A 211 10.82 5.05 -4.00
C VAL A 211 12.19 4.42 -3.72
N ALA A 212 13.28 5.19 -3.78
CA ALA A 212 14.61 4.70 -3.42
C ALA A 212 14.68 4.33 -1.93
N TYR A 213 14.13 5.16 -1.05
CA TYR A 213 14.06 4.89 0.40
C TYR A 213 13.24 3.63 0.70
N ALA A 214 12.06 3.48 0.09
CA ALA A 214 11.23 2.27 0.24
C ALA A 214 11.96 1.01 -0.26
N THR A 215 12.65 1.10 -1.40
CA THR A 215 13.39 -0.03 -1.98
C THR A 215 14.58 -0.44 -1.11
N ALA A 216 15.38 0.53 -0.65
CA ALA A 216 16.52 0.28 0.22
C ALA A 216 16.10 -0.23 1.60
N GLY A 217 15.02 0.32 2.16
CA GLY A 217 14.54 -0.09 3.48
C GLY A 217 13.92 -1.49 3.46
N PHE A 218 13.18 -1.83 2.40
CA PHE A 218 12.71 -3.21 2.23
C PHE A 218 13.88 -4.19 2.03
N ALA A 219 14.95 -3.77 1.34
CA ALA A 219 16.16 -4.59 1.23
C ALA A 219 16.85 -4.81 2.58
N ALA A 220 16.91 -3.79 3.44
CA ALA A 220 17.42 -3.92 4.80
C ALA A 220 16.58 -4.91 5.63
N LEU A 221 15.24 -4.84 5.53
CA LEU A 221 14.33 -5.81 6.14
C LEU A 221 14.55 -7.23 5.60
N LEU A 222 14.74 -7.39 4.29
CA LEU A 222 15.06 -8.67 3.65
C LEU A 222 16.36 -9.26 4.21
N THR A 223 17.43 -8.45 4.28
CA THR A 223 18.72 -8.84 4.85
C THR A 223 18.57 -9.29 6.30
N GLN A 224 17.90 -8.49 7.13
CA GLN A 224 17.65 -8.83 8.51
C GLN A 224 16.84 -10.13 8.63
N ALA A 225 15.81 -10.33 7.80
CA ALA A 225 14.98 -11.53 7.84
C ALA A 225 15.78 -12.81 7.52
N VAL A 226 16.67 -12.78 6.52
CA VAL A 226 17.49 -13.96 6.18
C VAL A 226 18.58 -14.22 7.22
N GLU A 227 19.15 -13.17 7.82
CA GLU A 227 20.11 -13.29 8.92
C GLU A 227 19.46 -13.85 10.18
N GLU A 228 18.29 -13.33 10.56
CA GLU A 228 17.54 -13.77 11.74
C GLU A 228 16.96 -15.19 11.57
N ALA A 229 16.64 -15.58 10.33
CA ALA A 229 16.24 -16.94 10.03
C ALA A 229 17.39 -17.95 10.21
N ALA A 230 18.65 -17.48 10.18
CA ALA A 230 19.86 -18.28 10.40
C ALA A 230 19.92 -19.57 9.56
N VAL A 231 19.40 -19.50 8.33
CA VAL A 231 19.43 -20.60 7.35
C VAL A 231 20.33 -20.22 6.17
N ALA A 232 20.99 -21.22 5.57
CA ALA A 232 21.73 -21.00 4.33
C ALA A 232 20.78 -21.06 3.12
N PRO A 233 20.95 -20.21 2.10
CA PRO A 233 20.18 -20.30 0.87
C PRO A 233 20.46 -21.64 0.18
N PRO A 234 19.43 -22.34 -0.33
CA PRO A 234 19.64 -23.53 -1.14
C PRO A 234 20.41 -23.20 -2.42
N LYS A 235 20.96 -24.23 -3.07
CA LYS A 235 21.58 -24.04 -4.39
C LYS A 235 20.46 -23.85 -5.43
N ALA A 236 20.22 -22.61 -5.85
CA ALA A 236 19.36 -22.37 -7.00
C ALA A 236 20.15 -22.52 -8.31
N HIS A 237 19.63 -23.34 -9.22
CA HIS A 237 20.07 -23.37 -10.61
C HIS A 237 19.17 -22.43 -11.43
N LEU A 238 19.65 -21.21 -11.68
CA LEU A 238 18.96 -20.24 -12.55
C LEU A 238 19.10 -20.65 -14.03
N THR A 239 18.35 -21.66 -14.48
CA THR A 239 18.28 -22.01 -15.91
C THR A 239 17.23 -21.16 -16.61
N LEU A 240 17.69 -20.08 -17.24
CA LEU A 240 16.87 -19.09 -17.94
C LEU A 240 15.95 -19.68 -19.03
N GLN A 241 16.39 -20.75 -19.69
CA GLN A 241 15.69 -21.35 -20.83
C GLN A 241 14.30 -21.89 -20.44
N GLY A 242 14.18 -22.59 -19.31
CA GLY A 242 12.88 -23.10 -18.83
C GLY A 242 11.94 -21.99 -18.33
N TYR A 243 12.48 -20.87 -17.82
CA TYR A 243 11.67 -19.75 -17.34
C TYR A 243 11.13 -18.85 -18.46
N ILE A 244 11.87 -18.69 -19.56
CA ILE A 244 11.38 -17.91 -20.72
C ILE A 244 10.25 -18.67 -21.42
N GLU A 245 10.30 -20.00 -21.42
CA GLU A 245 9.27 -20.86 -22.03
C GLU A 245 7.93 -20.82 -21.27
N THR A 246 7.90 -20.40 -20.01
CA THR A 246 6.69 -20.22 -19.18
C THR A 246 6.17 -18.77 -19.14
N LEU A 247 6.73 -17.86 -19.95
CA LEU A 247 6.26 -16.47 -19.99
C LEU A 247 4.98 -16.33 -20.84
N ASP A 248 3.83 -16.21 -20.19
CA ASP A 248 2.57 -15.76 -20.82
C ASP A 248 2.57 -14.26 -21.14
N ILE A 249 3.52 -13.81 -21.97
CA ILE A 249 3.70 -12.38 -22.32
C ILE A 249 2.41 -11.78 -22.93
N PRO A 250 1.73 -12.43 -23.89
CA PRO A 250 0.55 -11.85 -24.53
C PRO A 250 -0.60 -11.61 -23.56
N LEU A 251 -0.94 -12.61 -22.73
CA LEU A 251 -2.00 -12.48 -21.73
C LEU A 251 -1.70 -11.35 -20.74
N ARG A 252 -0.44 -11.24 -20.30
CA ARG A 252 -0.03 -10.22 -19.34
C ARG A 252 0.03 -8.80 -19.92
N TRP A 253 0.28 -8.67 -21.23
CA TRP A 253 0.15 -7.38 -21.89
C TRP A 253 -1.32 -6.92 -21.93
N ILE A 254 -2.25 -7.85 -22.17
CA ILE A 254 -3.69 -7.57 -22.12
C ILE A 254 -4.12 -7.15 -20.72
N THR A 255 -3.70 -7.86 -19.67
CA THR A 255 -4.05 -7.49 -18.29
C THR A 255 -3.50 -6.12 -17.88
N ALA A 256 -2.26 -5.79 -18.30
CA ALA A 256 -1.67 -4.48 -18.03
C ALA A 256 -2.45 -3.36 -18.73
N LYS A 257 -2.85 -3.59 -19.99
CA LYS A 257 -3.68 -2.66 -20.75
C LYS A 257 -5.07 -2.49 -20.13
N LEU A 258 -5.66 -3.56 -19.60
CA LEU A 258 -6.95 -3.49 -18.92
C LEU A 258 -6.86 -2.66 -17.62
N ALA A 259 -5.83 -2.89 -16.79
CA ALA A 259 -5.59 -2.11 -15.58
C ALA A 259 -5.43 -0.62 -15.92
N ASP A 260 -4.63 -0.31 -16.93
CA ASP A 260 -4.44 1.06 -17.42
C ASP A 260 -5.75 1.72 -17.88
N VAL A 261 -6.59 0.99 -18.61
CA VAL A 261 -7.90 1.48 -19.05
C VAL A 261 -8.82 1.74 -17.85
N ASN A 262 -8.80 0.88 -16.83
CA ASN A 262 -9.59 1.05 -15.63
C ASN A 262 -9.14 2.29 -14.83
N ASP A 263 -7.84 2.49 -14.66
CA ASP A 263 -7.26 3.65 -13.98
C ASP A 263 -7.63 4.95 -14.69
N ARG A 264 -7.43 5.00 -16.02
CA ARG A 264 -7.84 6.13 -16.84
C ARG A 264 -9.33 6.43 -16.68
N ALA A 265 -10.19 5.42 -16.79
CA ALA A 265 -11.63 5.60 -16.69
C ALA A 265 -12.05 6.10 -15.29
N GLN A 266 -11.37 5.64 -14.24
CA GLN A 266 -11.59 6.08 -12.85
C GLN A 266 -11.18 7.55 -12.67
N VAL A 267 -9.97 7.92 -13.10
CA VAL A 267 -9.44 9.29 -13.03
C VAL A 267 -10.28 10.27 -13.87
N GLU A 268 -10.71 9.89 -15.07
CA GLU A 268 -11.60 10.72 -15.90
C GLU A 268 -12.97 10.97 -15.24
N ARG A 269 -13.52 9.98 -14.53
CA ARG A 269 -14.78 10.16 -13.78
C ARG A 269 -14.60 11.13 -12.61
N MET A 270 -13.51 10.98 -11.87
CA MET A 270 -13.14 11.90 -10.78
C MET A 270 -12.97 13.33 -11.30
N TYR A 271 -12.25 13.50 -12.39
CA TYR A 271 -12.05 14.83 -13.00
C TYR A 271 -13.37 15.47 -13.45
N LYS A 272 -14.28 14.69 -14.07
CA LYS A 272 -15.61 15.20 -14.47
C LYS A 272 -16.46 15.62 -13.26
N GLU A 273 -16.43 14.85 -12.16
CA GLU A 273 -17.13 15.23 -10.93
C GLU A 273 -16.51 16.50 -10.32
N PHE A 274 -15.18 16.56 -10.26
CA PHE A 274 -14.44 17.70 -9.73
C PHE A 274 -14.73 18.99 -10.51
N LYS A 275 -14.64 18.97 -11.85
CA LYS A 275 -14.96 20.14 -12.68
C LYS A 275 -16.40 20.62 -12.53
N LYS A 276 -17.33 19.71 -12.22
CA LYS A 276 -18.74 20.04 -12.04
C LYS A 276 -19.08 20.56 -10.64
N THR A 277 -18.42 20.04 -9.62
CA THR A 277 -18.86 20.22 -8.22
C THR A 277 -17.81 20.87 -7.31
N GLY A 278 -16.57 20.98 -7.77
CA GLY A 278 -15.42 21.39 -6.96
C GLY A 278 -14.93 20.31 -6.00
N LYS A 279 -15.46 19.08 -6.07
CA LYS A 279 -15.14 17.99 -5.15
C LYS A 279 -15.27 16.63 -5.83
N VAL A 280 -14.70 15.59 -5.22
CA VAL A 280 -14.90 14.20 -5.63
C VAL A 280 -15.48 13.45 -4.42
N ILE A 281 -16.71 12.98 -4.53
CA ILE A 281 -17.39 12.20 -3.47
C ILE A 281 -17.92 10.90 -4.07
N LYS A 282 -18.71 11.02 -5.14
CA LYS A 282 -19.43 9.87 -5.71
C LYS A 282 -18.50 8.93 -6.45
N THR A 283 -17.57 9.50 -7.21
CA THR A 283 -16.63 8.75 -8.02
C THR A 283 -15.32 8.49 -7.29
N LEU A 284 -15.19 8.76 -5.99
CA LEU A 284 -14.03 8.30 -5.23
C LEU A 284 -13.88 6.76 -5.40
N PRO A 285 -12.64 6.26 -5.54
CA PRO A 285 -12.30 4.86 -5.35
C PRO A 285 -12.84 4.28 -4.03
N GLU A 286 -12.98 2.95 -3.96
CA GLU A 286 -13.66 2.29 -2.83
C GLU A 286 -12.78 2.25 -1.57
N ASP A 287 -11.51 1.97 -1.76
CA ASP A 287 -10.43 2.16 -0.78
C ASP A 287 -10.47 3.56 -0.16
N ASP A 288 -10.42 4.61 -0.99
CA ASP A 288 -10.44 5.99 -0.50
C ASP A 288 -11.75 6.31 0.25
N LYS A 289 -12.90 5.78 -0.18
CA LYS A 289 -14.18 5.93 0.52
C LYS A 289 -14.15 5.29 1.90
N ILE A 290 -13.58 4.09 2.02
CA ILE A 290 -13.49 3.36 3.27
C ILE A 290 -12.57 4.11 4.24
N ILE A 291 -11.40 4.56 3.78
CA ILE A 291 -10.47 5.36 4.59
C ILE A 291 -11.13 6.66 5.03
N ARG A 292 -11.68 7.43 4.08
CA ARG A 292 -12.37 8.70 4.37
C ARG A 292 -13.49 8.51 5.40
N LYS A 293 -14.28 7.45 5.29
CA LYS A 293 -15.34 7.14 6.27
C LYS A 293 -14.77 6.84 7.65
N LYS A 294 -13.74 5.99 7.74
CA LYS A 294 -13.11 5.63 9.02
C LYS A 294 -12.41 6.84 9.66
N HIS A 295 -11.70 7.64 8.88
CA HIS A 295 -11.04 8.88 9.33
C HIS A 295 -12.04 9.91 9.85
N ALA A 296 -13.13 10.16 9.11
CA ALA A 296 -14.18 11.06 9.53
C ALA A 296 -14.80 10.66 10.89
N ALA A 297 -15.02 9.36 11.09
CA ALA A 297 -15.61 8.84 12.32
C ALA A 297 -14.62 8.79 13.50
N GLN A 298 -13.40 8.31 13.27
CA GLN A 298 -12.45 7.98 14.34
C GLN A 298 -11.54 9.16 14.72
N VAL A 299 -11.17 10.00 13.75
CA VAL A 299 -10.21 11.09 13.93
C VAL A 299 -10.93 12.43 14.00
N LEU A 300 -11.62 12.82 12.91
CA LEU A 300 -12.28 14.12 12.85
C LEU A 300 -13.52 14.22 13.74
N ARG A 301 -14.15 13.06 14.03
CA ARG A 301 -15.42 12.95 14.77
C ARG A 301 -16.54 13.79 14.14
N VAL A 302 -16.58 13.83 12.81
CA VAL A 302 -17.61 14.55 12.04
C VAL A 302 -18.43 13.60 11.17
N PRO A 303 -19.74 13.84 10.99
CA PRO A 303 -20.54 13.09 10.04
C PRO A 303 -20.06 13.32 8.60
N LEU A 304 -20.08 12.28 7.76
CA LEU A 304 -19.73 12.40 6.34
C LEU A 304 -20.50 13.51 5.62
N LYS A 305 -21.77 13.74 5.97
CA LYS A 305 -22.60 14.81 5.38
C LYS A 305 -22.05 16.22 5.66
N GLU A 306 -21.36 16.40 6.77
CA GLU A 306 -20.68 17.65 7.10
C GLU A 306 -19.37 17.75 6.34
N LEU A 307 -18.56 16.69 6.36
CA LEU A 307 -17.32 16.60 5.58
C LEU A 307 -17.56 16.82 4.08
N ASP A 308 -18.63 16.27 3.52
CA ASP A 308 -19.05 16.45 2.12
C ASP A 308 -19.24 17.93 1.75
N LYS A 309 -19.64 18.78 2.70
CA LYS A 309 -19.83 20.22 2.49
C LYS A 309 -18.58 21.05 2.71
N GLN A 310 -17.52 20.46 3.26
CA GLN A 310 -16.25 21.16 3.46
C GLN A 310 -15.73 21.65 2.10
N GLU A 311 -15.48 22.95 2.02
CA GLU A 311 -14.79 23.57 0.90
C GLU A 311 -13.33 23.10 0.91
N ILE A 312 -12.82 22.80 -0.28
CA ILE A 312 -11.43 22.40 -0.45
C ILE A 312 -10.62 23.60 -0.95
N ARG A 313 -9.36 23.69 -0.55
CA ARG A 313 -8.43 24.66 -1.12
C ARG A 313 -8.09 24.28 -2.56
N GLN A 314 -7.56 25.26 -3.30
CA GLN A 314 -7.13 25.03 -4.67
C GLN A 314 -5.90 24.11 -4.70
N ILE A 315 -5.97 23.07 -5.54
CA ILE A 315 -4.88 22.12 -5.80
C ILE A 315 -3.99 22.60 -6.94
N GLY A 316 -2.73 22.13 -7.00
CA GLY A 316 -1.83 22.37 -8.13
C GLY A 316 -1.35 23.82 -8.30
N MET A 317 -1.49 24.66 -7.27
CA MET A 317 -1.13 26.09 -7.31
C MET A 317 0.36 26.36 -7.52
N ALA A 318 1.23 25.42 -7.14
CA ALA A 318 2.67 25.54 -7.19
C ALA A 318 3.30 24.74 -8.36
N HIS A 319 2.49 24.14 -9.24
CA HIS A 319 2.97 23.33 -10.36
C HIS A 319 3.93 24.12 -11.27
N VAL A 320 5.14 23.60 -11.46
CA VAL A 320 6.16 24.21 -12.32
C VAL A 320 6.16 23.53 -13.69
N LEU A 321 5.95 24.32 -14.75
CA LEU A 321 6.03 23.81 -16.13
C LEU A 321 7.49 23.54 -16.53
N PRO A 322 7.75 22.51 -17.36
CA PRO A 322 9.06 22.27 -17.93
C PRO A 322 9.59 23.49 -18.70
N GLU A 323 10.90 23.72 -18.64
CA GLU A 323 11.54 24.84 -19.32
C GLU A 323 11.24 24.81 -20.83
N GLY A 324 10.61 25.86 -21.35
CA GLY A 324 10.23 25.99 -22.77
C GLY A 324 8.76 25.63 -23.09
N GLU A 325 7.99 25.09 -22.14
CA GLU A 325 6.53 25.00 -22.27
C GLU A 325 5.89 26.30 -21.77
N VAL A 326 5.26 27.05 -22.68
CA VAL A 326 4.42 28.19 -22.32
C VAL A 326 3.14 27.66 -21.65
N PRO A 327 2.58 28.36 -20.64
CA PRO A 327 1.27 28.01 -20.10
C PRO A 327 0.27 27.94 -21.24
N ALA A 328 -0.49 26.84 -21.33
CA ALA A 328 -1.64 26.80 -22.20
C ALA A 328 -2.57 27.92 -21.74
N ILE A 329 -2.67 28.98 -22.53
CA ILE A 329 -3.71 29.99 -22.35
C ILE A 329 -5.01 29.24 -22.55
N VAL A 330 -5.78 29.11 -21.48
CA VAL A 330 -7.13 28.56 -21.53
C VAL A 330 -7.95 29.56 -22.32
N GLU A 331 -8.07 29.37 -23.64
CA GLU A 331 -9.17 29.99 -24.37
C GLU A 331 -10.44 29.36 -23.82
N GLU A 332 -11.27 30.17 -23.16
CA GLU A 332 -12.63 29.78 -22.79
C GLU A 332 -13.29 29.21 -24.05
N PRO A 333 -13.94 28.02 -23.98
CA PRO A 333 -14.56 27.46 -25.16
C PRO A 333 -15.63 28.43 -25.63
N GLU A 334 -15.44 29.02 -26.82
CA GLU A 334 -16.50 29.72 -27.53
C GLU A 334 -17.66 28.72 -27.66
N VAL A 335 -18.78 29.05 -27.03
CA VAL A 335 -20.00 28.26 -27.10
C VAL A 335 -20.54 28.40 -28.53
N GLU A 336 -20.09 27.51 -29.41
CA GLU A 336 -20.71 27.35 -30.72
C GLU A 336 -22.04 26.62 -30.52
N ILE A 337 -23.12 27.40 -30.52
CA ILE A 337 -24.49 26.88 -30.50
C ILE A 337 -24.72 26.27 -31.89
N VAL A 338 -24.43 24.97 -32.03
CA VAL A 338 -24.85 24.20 -33.20
C VAL A 338 -26.25 23.68 -32.92
N GLU A 339 -27.26 24.41 -33.39
CA GLU A 339 -28.55 23.81 -33.70
C GLU A 339 -28.35 22.91 -34.92
N GLU A 340 -28.56 21.59 -34.80
CA GLU A 340 -29.09 20.80 -35.93
C GLU A 340 -29.60 19.41 -35.51
N ASP A 341 -30.90 19.25 -35.70
CA ASP A 341 -31.61 18.16 -36.36
C ASP A 341 -31.31 16.67 -36.05
N ILE A 342 -32.37 16.05 -35.58
CA ILE A 342 -32.60 14.61 -35.44
C ILE A 342 -32.47 13.94 -36.82
N ILE A 343 -31.49 13.05 -36.98
CA ILE A 343 -31.51 11.99 -38.00
C ILE A 343 -31.27 10.64 -37.31
N LEU A 344 -32.35 9.85 -37.27
CA LEU A 344 -32.37 8.42 -37.00
C LEU A 344 -31.76 7.65 -38.20
N ASP A 345 -31.26 6.46 -37.90
CA ASP A 345 -30.75 5.40 -38.80
C ASP A 345 -29.26 5.43 -39.13
N GLN A 346 -28.48 4.68 -38.34
CA GLN A 346 -27.41 3.78 -38.81
C GLN A 346 -26.95 2.87 -37.64
N ALA A 347 -27.72 1.81 -37.38
CA ALA A 347 -27.38 0.75 -36.43
C ALA A 347 -27.46 -0.65 -37.09
N ALA A 348 -27.20 -0.75 -38.41
CA ALA A 348 -27.44 -1.98 -39.17
C ALA A 348 -26.29 -2.41 -40.11
N GLU A 349 -25.08 -1.85 -39.99
CA GLU A 349 -23.95 -2.25 -40.86
C GLU A 349 -22.63 -2.36 -40.08
N ILE A 350 -22.59 -3.19 -39.03
CA ILE A 350 -21.35 -3.84 -38.55
C ILE A 350 -21.70 -5.26 -38.05
N GLU A 351 -22.30 -6.07 -38.92
CA GLU A 351 -22.34 -7.53 -38.80
C GLU A 351 -22.02 -8.13 -40.18
N ALA A 352 -20.75 -8.12 -40.55
CA ALA A 352 -20.18 -8.94 -41.62
C ALA A 352 -18.66 -8.73 -41.60
N ASP A 353 -17.96 -9.56 -40.82
CA ASP A 353 -16.61 -10.07 -41.11
C ASP A 353 -16.05 -10.74 -39.84
N VAL A 354 -16.54 -11.94 -39.57
CA VAL A 354 -15.82 -12.93 -38.76
C VAL A 354 -15.68 -14.16 -39.67
N GLU A 355 -14.51 -14.30 -40.29
CA GLU A 355 -14.13 -15.53 -40.97
C GLU A 355 -13.98 -16.66 -39.95
N GLU A 356 -14.69 -17.76 -40.20
CA GLU A 356 -14.59 -19.03 -39.48
C GLU A 356 -13.17 -19.60 -39.63
N ILE A 357 -12.52 -19.91 -38.51
CA ILE A 357 -11.34 -20.78 -38.49
C ILE A 357 -11.83 -22.22 -38.32
N ASP A 358 -11.59 -23.00 -39.37
CA ASP A 358 -11.88 -24.42 -39.50
C ASP A 358 -11.06 -25.24 -38.47
N VAL A 359 -11.74 -26.08 -37.69
CA VAL A 359 -11.14 -26.97 -36.69
C VAL A 359 -11.31 -28.39 -37.19
N ASP A 360 -10.45 -28.82 -38.12
CA ASP A 360 -10.31 -30.22 -38.52
C ASP A 360 -8.88 -30.45 -39.04
N GLU A 361 -8.01 -30.97 -38.18
CA GLU A 361 -6.90 -31.91 -38.44
C GLU A 361 -5.86 -31.84 -37.31
N ILE A 362 -6.03 -32.69 -36.29
CA ILE A 362 -4.89 -33.17 -35.49
C ILE A 362 -4.92 -34.69 -35.58
N GLU A 363 -4.01 -35.23 -36.40
CA GLU A 363 -3.74 -36.65 -36.50
C GLU A 363 -3.23 -37.19 -35.16
N ALA A 364 -3.89 -38.24 -34.68
CA ALA A 364 -3.43 -39.05 -33.56
C ALA A 364 -2.17 -39.84 -33.98
N GLY A 365 -1.01 -39.41 -33.51
CA GLY A 365 0.22 -40.19 -33.53
C GLY A 365 0.38 -40.98 -32.24
N GLU A 366 0.05 -42.27 -32.25
CA GLU A 366 0.47 -43.24 -31.24
C GLU A 366 1.99 -43.34 -31.22
N VAL A 367 2.63 -43.17 -30.05
CA VAL A 367 4.02 -43.57 -29.84
C VAL A 367 4.10 -44.44 -28.60
N GLU A 368 4.62 -45.64 -28.82
CA GLU A 368 4.76 -46.74 -27.86
C GLU A 368 5.65 -46.38 -26.67
N ALA A 369 5.32 -46.97 -25.53
CA ALA A 369 6.09 -46.93 -24.30
C ALA A 369 7.37 -47.75 -24.40
N GLU A 370 8.50 -47.18 -24.01
CA GLU A 370 9.63 -47.93 -23.47
C GLU A 370 9.95 -47.45 -22.05
N ALA A 371 10.03 -48.41 -21.14
CA ALA A 371 10.37 -48.26 -19.74
C ALA A 371 11.88 -48.04 -19.56
N GLY A 372 12.26 -47.11 -18.69
CA GLY A 372 13.63 -46.94 -18.23
C GLY A 372 13.67 -46.15 -16.93
N ASP A 373 13.98 -46.84 -15.83
CA ASP A 373 14.15 -46.30 -14.48
C ASP A 373 15.15 -45.12 -14.41
N ALA A 374 14.73 -44.03 -13.77
CA ALA A 374 15.61 -43.15 -13.00
C ALA A 374 14.77 -42.34 -12.01
N GLU A 375 14.89 -42.65 -10.72
CA GLU A 375 14.37 -41.83 -9.63
C GLU A 375 15.04 -40.43 -9.66
N ALA A 376 14.22 -39.40 -9.82
CA ALA A 376 14.57 -38.03 -9.52
C ALA A 376 13.34 -37.39 -8.86
N ASP A 377 13.50 -36.97 -7.61
CA ASP A 377 12.50 -36.24 -6.83
C ASP A 377 12.01 -35.02 -7.62
N THR A 378 10.81 -35.10 -8.17
CA THR A 378 10.10 -33.95 -8.72
C THR A 378 9.52 -33.16 -7.56
N GLU A 379 10.05 -31.96 -7.33
CA GLU A 379 9.39 -30.94 -6.52
C GLU A 379 8.03 -30.64 -7.17
N GLU A 380 6.97 -31.07 -6.50
CA GLU A 380 5.59 -30.74 -6.81
C GLU A 380 5.44 -29.21 -6.76
N GLU A 381 4.98 -28.64 -7.87
CA GLU A 381 4.67 -27.22 -8.01
C GLU A 381 3.51 -26.87 -7.06
N LEU A 382 3.83 -26.56 -5.81
CA LEU A 382 2.88 -26.12 -4.79
C LEU A 382 2.47 -24.66 -5.05
N ILE A 383 1.58 -24.49 -6.01
CA ILE A 383 0.71 -23.31 -6.09
C ILE A 383 -0.14 -23.33 -4.83
N LEU A 384 -0.04 -22.29 -4.00
CA LEU A 384 -0.93 -22.12 -2.86
C LEU A 384 -2.37 -22.04 -3.39
N ASP A 385 -3.15 -23.06 -3.10
CA ASP A 385 -4.55 -23.08 -3.44
C ASP A 385 -5.35 -22.19 -2.47
N GLU A 386 -6.63 -22.02 -2.76
CA GLU A 386 -7.53 -21.21 -1.95
C GLU A 386 -7.64 -21.75 -0.50
N ALA A 387 -7.38 -23.04 -0.28
CA ALA A 387 -7.37 -23.66 1.04
C ALA A 387 -6.09 -23.36 1.83
N ASP A 388 -4.93 -23.29 1.17
CA ASP A 388 -3.67 -22.82 1.75
C ASP A 388 -3.77 -21.34 2.19
N LEU A 389 -4.45 -20.51 1.40
CA LEU A 389 -4.70 -19.10 1.73
C LEU A 389 -5.71 -18.97 2.90
N ALA A 390 -6.79 -19.73 2.88
CA ALA A 390 -7.78 -19.76 3.96
C ALA A 390 -7.19 -20.34 5.27
N ALA A 391 -6.23 -21.26 5.20
CA ALA A 391 -5.55 -21.79 6.38
C ALA A 391 -4.59 -20.79 7.04
N ILE A 392 -4.08 -19.81 6.28
CA ILE A 392 -3.30 -18.69 6.82
C ILE A 392 -4.23 -17.67 7.49
N GLU A 393 -5.40 -17.43 6.90
CA GLU A 393 -6.43 -16.54 7.45
C GLU A 393 -7.08 -17.11 8.72
N ALA A 394 -7.34 -18.42 8.75
CA ALA A 394 -7.91 -19.13 9.90
C ALA A 394 -6.93 -19.32 11.06
N ALA A 395 -5.65 -18.94 10.92
CA ALA A 395 -4.66 -18.99 12.00
C ALA A 395 -4.84 -17.89 13.07
N GLY A 396 -5.86 -17.03 12.93
CA GLY A 396 -6.64 -16.50 14.06
C GLY A 396 -5.96 -15.52 15.02
N LEU A 397 -5.93 -14.24 14.64
CA LEU A 397 -6.03 -13.14 15.59
C LEU A 397 -7.17 -12.21 15.10
N ASP A 398 -8.17 -12.02 15.96
CA ASP A 398 -9.43 -11.31 15.73
C ASP A 398 -9.32 -10.09 14.80
N VAL A 399 -10.07 -10.12 13.70
CA VAL A 399 -10.26 -8.96 12.79
C VAL A 399 -11.74 -8.49 12.78
N ASP A 400 -12.60 -9.08 13.60
CA ASP A 400 -14.03 -8.71 13.65
C ASP A 400 -14.39 -8.02 14.98
N GLY A 401 -13.94 -6.78 15.13
CA GLY A 401 -14.43 -5.87 16.17
C GLY A 401 -15.75 -5.20 15.80
N GLU A 402 -16.79 -5.95 15.43
CA GLU A 402 -18.17 -5.44 15.32
C GLU A 402 -19.17 -6.56 15.68
N THR A 403 -19.60 -6.61 16.94
CA THR A 403 -20.93 -7.13 17.28
C THR A 403 -21.69 -6.05 18.04
N GLU A 404 -22.64 -5.44 17.34
CA GLU A 404 -23.75 -4.70 17.93
C GLU A 404 -24.65 -5.72 18.63
N GLU A 405 -24.72 -5.67 19.96
CA GLU A 405 -25.92 -6.08 20.70
C GLU A 405 -26.43 -4.87 21.47
N GLU A 406 -27.49 -4.26 20.92
CA GLU A 406 -28.41 -3.44 21.69
C GLU A 406 -29.17 -4.35 22.66
N ALA A 407 -28.96 -4.14 23.96
CA ALA A 407 -29.85 -4.64 24.99
C ALA A 407 -30.40 -3.44 25.78
N GLU A 408 -31.66 -3.13 25.49
CA GLU A 408 -32.48 -2.18 26.22
C GLU A 408 -32.54 -2.54 27.72
N LEU A 409 -32.15 -1.60 28.57
CA LEU A 409 -32.41 -1.63 30.00
C LEU A 409 -33.89 -1.31 30.25
N SER A 410 -34.68 -2.33 30.57
CA SER A 410 -35.99 -2.18 31.20
C SER A 410 -36.02 -2.93 32.52
N ALA A 411 -36.21 -2.18 33.60
CA ALA A 411 -36.53 -2.66 34.93
C ALA A 411 -37.87 -3.44 34.96
N GLY A 412 -37.97 -4.40 35.87
CA GLY A 412 -39.22 -5.11 36.17
C GLY A 412 -39.03 -6.30 37.10
N ASP A 413 -39.13 -6.00 38.40
CA ASP A 413 -39.61 -6.76 39.55
C ASP A 413 -40.06 -8.24 39.42
N ASP A 414 -39.82 -8.91 40.57
CA ASP A 414 -40.66 -9.89 41.27
C ASP A 414 -40.43 -11.41 41.10
N GLU A 415 -40.10 -12.00 42.27
CA GLU A 415 -40.61 -13.25 42.87
C GLU A 415 -40.22 -14.58 42.17
N ASP A 416 -39.94 -15.70 42.82
CA ASP A 416 -39.76 -16.17 44.19
C ASP A 416 -39.30 -17.65 44.02
N GLU A 417 -38.94 -18.31 45.14
CA GLU A 417 -38.81 -19.77 45.34
C GLU A 417 -37.43 -20.40 45.04
N ASN A 418 -36.64 -20.66 46.10
CA ASN A 418 -36.47 -21.94 46.82
C ASN A 418 -35.69 -23.00 46.00
N ASP A 419 -34.75 -23.78 46.51
CA ASP A 419 -34.42 -24.21 47.87
C ASP A 419 -33.08 -24.98 47.78
N ASP A 420 -32.32 -25.00 48.88
CA ASP A 420 -31.37 -26.05 49.32
C ASP A 420 -30.09 -26.29 48.48
N GLU A 421 -28.89 -26.60 49.00
CA GLU A 421 -28.47 -27.13 50.31
C GLU A 421 -26.94 -26.93 50.48
N TYR A 422 -26.53 -26.83 51.74
CA TYR A 422 -25.24 -26.76 52.42
C TYR A 422 -24.02 -27.54 51.88
N GLU A 423 -22.82 -26.95 52.05
CA GLU A 423 -21.66 -27.44 52.86
C GLU A 423 -20.48 -26.45 52.61
N SER A 424 -20.25 -25.48 53.50
CA SER A 424 -19.26 -25.50 54.59
C SER A 424 -17.88 -26.02 54.19
N ASP A 425 -16.89 -25.12 54.12
CA ASP A 425 -15.64 -25.29 54.85
C ASP A 425 -15.07 -23.89 55.14
N GLU A 426 -15.06 -23.59 56.43
CA GLU A 426 -14.33 -22.52 57.09
C GLU A 426 -12.84 -22.84 57.01
N ASP A 427 -12.00 -21.84 56.75
CA ASP A 427 -10.70 -21.72 57.42
C ASP A 427 -10.35 -20.23 57.42
N GLU A 428 -10.66 -19.61 58.54
CA GLU A 428 -10.11 -18.36 59.04
C GLU A 428 -8.61 -18.56 59.30
N ASP A 429 -7.77 -17.63 58.86
CA ASP A 429 -6.57 -17.28 59.60
C ASP A 429 -6.35 -15.76 59.46
N GLU A 430 -6.51 -15.11 60.60
CA GLU A 430 -6.39 -13.70 60.91
C GLU A 430 -4.95 -13.40 61.43
N TYR A 431 -4.61 -12.11 61.56
CA TYR A 431 -3.41 -11.51 62.18
C TYR A 431 -2.18 -11.35 61.25
N GLU A 432 -1.49 -10.21 61.17
CA GLU A 432 -1.40 -9.07 62.09
C GLU A 432 -0.83 -7.85 61.34
N ASP A 433 -1.30 -6.66 61.73
CA ASP A 433 -0.80 -5.34 61.38
C ASP A 433 0.67 -5.14 61.80
N GLU A 434 1.44 -4.36 61.04
CA GLU A 434 2.46 -3.48 61.62
C GLU A 434 2.67 -2.26 60.71
N ASP A 435 2.47 -1.11 61.34
CA ASP A 435 2.63 0.25 60.87
C ASP A 435 4.09 0.55 60.45
N ASP A 436 4.27 1.46 59.49
CA ASP A 436 5.37 2.43 59.54
C ASP A 436 4.95 3.67 58.75
N ASP A 437 4.55 4.69 59.52
CA ASP A 437 4.55 6.11 59.19
C ASP A 437 6.00 6.59 58.95
N ASP A 438 6.18 7.56 58.05
CA ASP A 438 7.12 8.71 58.17
C ASP A 438 6.92 9.59 56.92
N GLU A 439 6.18 10.70 57.06
CA GLU A 439 6.68 12.10 57.15
C GLU A 439 7.23 12.63 55.80
N ASP A 440 6.45 13.44 55.07
CA ASP A 440 6.38 14.91 55.14
C ASP A 440 7.70 15.61 54.76
N GLU A 441 7.72 16.29 53.61
CA GLU A 441 8.44 17.57 53.47
C GLU A 441 7.85 18.37 52.29
N ASP A 442 7.06 19.36 52.67
CA ASP A 442 6.66 20.53 51.88
C ASP A 442 7.90 21.37 51.52
N GLU A 443 8.01 21.86 50.28
CA GLU A 443 8.63 23.16 50.03
C GLU A 443 7.85 23.93 48.97
N ASP A 444 7.17 24.96 49.47
CA ASP A 444 6.63 26.11 48.76
C ASP A 444 7.70 26.84 47.93
N PHE A 445 7.34 27.29 46.74
CA PHE A 445 8.01 28.44 46.13
C PHE A 445 6.98 29.31 45.41
N ASP A 446 6.45 30.27 46.17
CA ASP A 446 5.64 31.40 45.72
C ASP A 446 6.52 32.60 45.31
N GLU A 447 5.94 33.39 44.40
CA GLU A 447 6.05 34.85 44.22
C GLU A 447 7.33 35.49 43.62
N ASP A 448 7.11 36.18 42.48
CA ASP A 448 7.29 37.64 42.26
C ASP A 448 7.28 37.88 40.73
N GLU A 449 6.21 38.43 40.12
CA GLU A 449 5.82 39.84 39.98
C GLU A 449 6.77 40.72 39.12
N ASP A 450 6.13 41.66 38.41
CA ASP A 450 6.63 42.85 37.68
C ASP A 450 7.11 42.65 36.23
N ASP A 451 6.37 43.08 35.19
CA ASP A 451 5.99 44.44 34.77
C ASP A 451 6.84 44.86 33.55
N GLU A 452 6.21 45.12 32.41
CA GLU A 452 6.13 46.46 31.81
C GLU A 452 5.71 46.43 30.32
N GLU A 453 4.65 47.19 30.12
CA GLU A 453 4.02 47.70 28.92
C GLU A 453 4.96 48.68 28.19
N TYR A 454 5.12 48.55 26.88
CA TYR A 454 5.54 49.66 26.01
C TYR A 454 4.86 49.55 24.64
N ASP A 455 3.78 50.34 24.50
CA ASP A 455 3.40 50.98 23.24
C ASP A 455 4.50 51.97 22.83
N GLU A 456 4.84 52.06 21.55
CA GLU A 456 4.75 53.32 20.79
C GLU A 456 5.10 53.12 19.31
N ASP A 457 4.17 53.62 18.50
CA ASP A 457 4.29 53.98 17.10
C ASP A 457 5.62 54.67 16.74
N ASP A 458 6.16 54.41 15.55
CA ASP A 458 6.69 55.51 14.74
C ASP A 458 6.57 55.21 13.24
N GLU A 459 5.74 56.03 12.59
CA GLU A 459 5.73 56.26 11.15
C GLU A 459 7.03 56.98 10.75
N SER A 460 7.66 56.61 9.63
CA SER A 460 8.14 57.62 8.66
C SER A 460 8.74 57.03 7.38
N ASP A 461 8.18 57.55 6.27
CA ASP A 461 8.71 57.80 4.92
C ASP A 461 9.07 56.65 3.95
#